data_AF-A0A401TP68-F1
#
_entry.id   AF-A0A401TP68-F1
#
_cell.length_a   1.000
_cell.length_b   1.000
_cell.length_c   1.000
_cell.angle_alpha   90.00
_cell.angle_beta   90.00
_cell.angle_gamma   90.00
#
_symmetry.space_group_name_H-M   'P 1'
#
loop_
_entity.id
_entity.type
_entity.pdbx_description
1 polymer ?
#
loop_
_entity_poly.entity_id
_entity_poly.type
_entity_poly.pdbx_seq_one_letter_code
_entity_poly.pdbx_strand_id
1 'polypeptide(L)'
;LQIKPVIIVKDTPKPRRLATLSQAKAFVEEELRRGRPPAWRDLHRRLLSAASAEDAVEAIGALREVLQLEDLLVVHDPKGHP
;
A
#
# COMPACT_ATOMS: atom_id res chain seq x y z
N LEU A 1 -3.20 -0.30 13.56
CA LEU A 1 -4.21 0.55 12.89
C LEU A 1 -4.86 -0.21 11.75
N GLN A 2 -6.19 -0.19 11.62
CA GLN A 2 -6.90 -0.85 10.53
C GLN A 2 -6.95 0.06 9.30
N ILE A 3 -6.75 -0.51 8.12
CA ILE A 3 -6.84 0.18 6.84
C ILE A 3 -8.28 0.04 6.32
N LYS A 4 -8.96 1.18 6.12
CA LYS A 4 -10.31 1.22 5.55
C LYS A 4 -10.36 2.31 4.46
N PRO A 5 -10.73 1.99 3.21
CA PRO A 5 -11.00 0.65 2.67
C PRO A 5 -9.72 -0.19 2.57
N VAL A 6 -9.87 -1.52 2.68
CA VAL A 6 -8.73 -2.45 2.61
C VAL A 6 -8.02 -2.33 1.26
N ILE A 7 -6.69 -2.25 1.26
CA ILE A 7 -5.89 -2.21 0.03
C ILE A 7 -5.68 -3.64 -0.48
N ILE A 8 -5.88 -3.85 -1.78
CA ILE A 8 -5.59 -5.11 -2.45
C ILE A 8 -4.51 -4.84 -3.49
N VAL A 9 -3.39 -5.53 -3.37
CA VAL A 9 -2.24 -5.38 -4.28
C VAL A 9 -2.20 -6.57 -5.24
N LYS A 10 -1.96 -6.31 -6.52
CA LYS A 10 -1.65 -7.28 -7.58
C LYS A 10 -0.25 -7.87 -7.32
N ASP A 11 -0.13 -8.69 -6.28
CA ASP A 11 1.08 -9.48 -6.02
C ASP A 11 0.98 -10.84 -6.73
N THR A 12 2.13 -11.39 -7.12
CA THR A 12 2.22 -12.70 -7.78
C THR A 12 2.77 -13.74 -6.80
N PRO A 13 2.21 -14.95 -6.70
CA PRO A 13 1.17 -15.53 -7.56
C PRO A 13 -0.28 -15.22 -7.14
N LYS A 14 -0.52 -14.55 -6.01
CA LYS A 14 -1.87 -14.22 -5.54
C LYS A 14 -1.95 -12.77 -5.05
N PRO A 15 -3.05 -12.05 -5.34
CA PRO A 15 -3.27 -10.71 -4.82
C PRO A 15 -3.15 -10.68 -3.29
N ARG A 16 -2.41 -9.70 -2.77
CA ARG A 16 -2.16 -9.56 -1.34
C ARG A 16 -3.10 -8.51 -0.75
N ARG A 17 -3.80 -8.87 0.32
CA ARG A 17 -4.76 -8.01 1.01
C ARG A 17 -4.11 -7.35 2.24
N LEU A 18 -4.04 -6.03 2.24
CA LEU A 18 -3.44 -5.21 3.29
C LEU A 18 -4.54 -4.53 4.12
N ALA A 19 -5.02 -5.20 5.16
CA ALA A 19 -6.10 -4.73 6.03
C ALA A 19 -5.62 -3.92 7.24
N THR A 20 -4.31 -3.92 7.51
CA THR A 20 -3.73 -3.22 8.66
C THR A 20 -2.44 -2.49 8.27
N LEU A 21 -2.11 -1.42 8.99
CA LEU A 21 -0.89 -0.64 8.79
C LEU A 21 0.37 -1.51 8.90
N SER A 22 0.38 -2.49 9.80
CA SER A 22 1.51 -3.42 9.94
C SER A 22 1.69 -4.30 8.70
N GLN A 23 0.59 -4.76 8.08
CA GLN A 23 0.66 -5.50 6.81
C GLN A 23 1.20 -4.62 5.68
N ALA A 24 0.78 -3.35 5.62
CA ALA A 24 1.30 -2.39 4.66
C ALA A 24 2.81 -2.13 4.83
N LYS A 25 3.27 -1.97 6.07
CA LYS A 25 4.70 -1.84 6.40
C LYS A 25 5.50 -3.04 5.92
N ALA A 26 5.07 -4.25 6.29
CA ALA A 26 5.74 -5.49 5.89
C ALA A 26 5.81 -5.64 4.37
N PHE A 27 4.71 -5.35 3.68
CA PHE A 27 4.66 -5.41 2.22
C PHE A 27 5.65 -4.44 1.55
N VAL A 28 5.68 -3.17 1.97
CA VAL A 28 6.61 -2.19 1.42
C VAL A 28 8.06 -2.56 1.74
N GLU A 29 8.34 -3.13 2.91
CA GLU A 29 9.67 -3.63 3.27
C GLU A 29 10.11 -4.80 2.37
N GLU A 30 9.22 -5.76 2.11
CA GLU A 30 9.49 -6.88 1.19
C GLU A 30 9.77 -6.38 -0.24
N GLU A 31 8.98 -5.43 -0.73
CA GLU A 31 9.14 -4.82 -2.05
C GLU A 31 10.45 -4.02 -2.16
N LEU A 32 10.86 -3.33 -1.09
CA LEU A 32 12.17 -2.68 -1.03
C LEU A 32 13.31 -3.69 -1.09
N ARG A 33 13.20 -4.83 -0.40
CA ARG A 33 14.20 -5.91 -0.49
C ARG A 33 14.27 -6.52 -1.89
N ARG A 34 13.17 -6.49 -2.65
CA ARG A 34 13.13 -6.92 -4.06
C ARG A 34 13.77 -5.91 -5.03
N GLY A 35 14.23 -4.75 -4.54
CA GLY A 35 14.93 -3.76 -5.36
C GLY A 35 14.02 -2.69 -5.97
N ARG A 36 12.85 -2.44 -5.38
CA ARG A 36 11.94 -1.36 -5.83
C ARG A 36 12.59 0.02 -5.80
N PRO A 37 12.09 0.96 -6.62
CA PRO A 37 12.66 2.30 -6.77
C PRO A 37 12.61 3.12 -5.46
N PRO A 38 13.44 4.18 -5.36
CA PRO A 38 13.60 4.97 -4.14
C PRO A 38 12.30 5.61 -3.63
N ALA A 39 11.28 5.78 -4.47
CA ALA A 39 9.95 6.22 -4.06
C ALA A 39 9.34 5.34 -2.95
N TRP A 40 9.59 4.02 -2.99
CA TRP A 40 9.14 3.09 -1.96
C TRP A 40 9.82 3.31 -0.61
N ARG A 41 11.05 3.83 -0.63
CA ARG A 41 11.84 4.06 0.59
C ARG A 41 11.30 5.26 1.36
N ASP A 42 10.88 6.30 0.63
CA ASP A 42 10.18 7.44 1.21
C ASP A 42 8.84 7.03 1.81
N LEU A 43 8.08 6.23 1.06
CA LEU A 43 6.81 5.67 1.52
C LEU A 43 6.98 4.81 2.77
N HIS A 44 7.99 3.93 2.82
CA HIS A 44 8.28 3.10 3.99
C HIS A 44 8.55 3.96 5.22
N ARG A 45 9.35 5.02 5.06
CA ARG A 45 9.65 5.96 6.14
C ARG A 45 8.38 6.67 6.64
N ARG A 46 7.49 7.11 5.74
CA ARG A 46 6.19 7.70 6.11
C ARG A 46 5.32 6.72 6.88
N LEU A 47 5.20 5.48 6.40
CA LEU A 47 4.46 4.43 7.09
C LEU A 47 5.03 4.16 8.48
N LEU A 48 6.36 4.08 8.61
CA LEU A 48 7.04 3.88 9.90
C LEU A 48 6.82 5.05 10.87
N SER A 49 6.87 6.28 10.36
CA SER A 49 6.62 7.52 11.11
C SER A 49 5.17 7.69 11.55
N ALA A 50 4.22 6.94 10.97
CA ALA A 50 2.83 7.03 11.35
C ALA A 50 2.59 6.50 12.78
N ALA A 51 2.50 7.44 13.72
CA ALA A 51 2.25 7.18 15.13
C ALA A 51 0.76 7.37 15.49
N SER A 52 0.04 8.19 14.72
CA SER A 52 -1.37 8.52 14.93
C SER A 52 -2.28 7.91 13.86
N ALA A 53 -3.59 7.96 14.11
CA ALA A 53 -4.60 7.55 13.12
C ALA A 53 -4.59 8.44 11.88
N GLU A 54 -4.38 9.75 12.06
CA GLU A 54 -4.28 10.72 10.96
C GLU A 54 -3.04 10.44 10.10
N ASP A 55 -1.86 10.32 10.72
CA ASP A 55 -0.62 9.96 9.99
C ASP A 55 -0.77 8.63 9.23
N ALA A 56 -1.46 7.67 9.83
CA ALA A 56 -1.68 6.39 9.20
C ALA A 56 -2.58 6.54 7.97
N VAL A 57 -3.65 7.34 8.04
CA VAL A 57 -4.52 7.63 6.89
C VAL A 57 -3.72 8.30 5.76
N GLU A 58 -2.88 9.29 6.07
CA GLU A 58 -2.04 9.95 5.07
C GLU A 58 -1.02 9.00 4.44
N ALA A 59 -0.34 8.19 5.27
CA ALA A 59 0.65 7.22 4.78
C ALA A 59 0.01 6.10 3.94
N ILE A 60 -1.19 5.66 4.32
CA ILE A 60 -2.01 4.71 3.54
C ILE A 60 -2.46 5.34 2.22
N GLY A 61 -2.86 6.63 2.24
CA GLY A 61 -3.19 7.40 1.03
C GLY A 61 -2.03 7.41 0.05
N ALA A 62 -0.84 7.80 0.52
CA ALA A 62 0.38 7.79 -0.27
C ALA A 62 0.73 6.39 -0.82
N LEU A 63 0.54 5.34 -0.02
CA LEU A 63 0.74 3.95 -0.49
C LEU A 63 -0.22 3.61 -1.63
N ARG A 64 -1.49 4.00 -1.51
CA ARG A 64 -2.50 3.75 -2.55
C ARG A 64 -2.15 4.46 -3.85
N GLU A 65 -1.68 5.70 -3.77
CA GLU A 65 -1.24 6.47 -4.95
C GLU A 65 -0.07 5.80 -5.66
N VAL A 66 0.97 5.39 -4.92
CA VAL A 66 2.13 4.68 -5.49
C VAL A 66 1.70 3.38 -6.16
N LEU A 67 0.86 2.59 -5.49
CA LEU A 67 0.33 1.34 -6.05
C LEU A 67 -0.51 1.59 -7.31
N GLN A 68 -1.27 2.68 -7.37
CA GLN A 68 -2.06 3.04 -8.55
C GLN A 68 -1.16 3.50 -9.70
N LEU A 69 -0.13 4.30 -9.42
CA LEU A 69 0.84 4.76 -10.42
C LEU A 69 1.64 3.61 -11.05
N GLU A 70 1.96 2.58 -10.28
CA GLU A 70 2.65 1.38 -10.79
C GLU A 70 1.69 0.28 -11.29
N ASP A 71 0.39 0.56 -11.40
CA ASP A 71 -0.67 -0.40 -11.76
C ASP A 71 -0.71 -1.66 -10.86
N LEU A 72 -0.13 -1.60 -9.67
CA LEU A 72 -0.13 -2.66 -8.67
C LEU A 72 -1.39 -2.67 -7.82
N LEU A 73 -2.16 -1.58 -7.80
CA LEU A 73 -3.40 -1.52 -7.05
C LEU A 73 -4.49 -2.32 -7.79
N VAL A 74 -5.10 -3.30 -7.12
CA VAL A 74 -6.40 -3.81 -7.57
C VAL A 74 -7.43 -2.75 -7.22
N VAL A 75 -7.74 -1.89 -8.20
CA VAL A 75 -8.91 -1.03 -8.12
C VAL A 75 -10.10 -1.95 -8.17
N HIS A 76 -10.70 -2.25 -7.02
CA HIS A 76 -12.04 -2.80 -7.02
C HIS A 76 -12.96 -1.67 -7.45
N ASP A 77 -13.07 -1.49 -8.77
CA ASP A 77 -14.12 -0.66 -9.32
C ASP A 77 -15.43 -1.44 -9.12
N PRO A 78 -16.37 -1.00 -8.28
CA PRO A 78 -17.69 -1.62 -8.22
C PRO A 78 -18.49 -1.39 -9.51
N LYS A 79 -17.98 -0.59 -10.44
CA LYS A 79 -18.47 -0.36 -11.80
C LYS A 79 -17.40 -0.76 -12.80
N GLY A 80 -17.23 -2.06 -13.01
CA GLY A 80 -16.82 -2.51 -14.32
C GLY A 80 -17.76 -1.88 -15.35
N HIS A 81 -17.27 -0.94 -16.15
CA HIS A 81 -17.92 -0.62 -17.40
C HIS A 81 -17.15 -1.35 -18.50
N PRO A 82 -17.84 -2.23 -19.27
CA PRO A 82 -17.25 -2.90 -20.43
C PRO A 82 -16.80 -1.91 -21.50
#